data_AF-A0A0L7R8E9-F1
#
_entry.id   AF-A0A0L7R8E9-F1
#
_cell.length_a   1.000
_cell.length_b   1.000
_cell.length_c   1.000
_cell.angle_alpha   90.00
_cell.angle_beta   90.00
_cell.angle_gamma   90.00
#
_symmetry.space_group_name_H-M   'P 1'
#
loop_
_entity.id
_entity.type
_entity.pdbx_description
1 polymer ?
#
loop_
_entity_poly.entity_id
_entity_poly.type
_entity_poly.pdbx_seq_one_letter_code
_entity_poly.pdbx_strand_id
1 'polypeptide(L)'
;MKQNQLATITYQTIRYLEETPCKRQTPEKIRSFLKAMEPFKLTKCEKLTLLNVCPKTPLEIQLIVEDSEDRLNDEEVESLLQVITNYLGEDEQDEKDG
;
A
#
# COMPACT_ATOMS: atom_id res chain seq x y z
N MET A 1 13.40 -1.94 33.83
CA MET A 1 14.14 -2.00 32.55
C MET A 1 13.32 -2.54 31.38
N LYS A 2 12.61 -3.67 31.47
CA LYS A 2 11.79 -4.21 30.35
C LYS A 2 10.64 -3.30 29.89
N GLN A 3 9.97 -2.59 30.80
CA GLN A 3 8.89 -1.65 30.43
C GLN A 3 9.38 -0.47 29.59
N ASN A 4 10.58 0.05 29.83
CA ASN A 4 11.14 1.15 29.02
C ASN A 4 11.46 0.69 27.60
N GLN A 5 11.96 -0.54 27.42
CA GLN A 5 12.23 -1.09 26.10
C GLN A 5 10.95 -1.27 25.28
N LEU A 6 9.88 -1.77 25.90
CA LEU A 6 8.57 -1.92 25.26
C LEU A 6 7.96 -0.56 24.87
N ALA A 7 8.05 0.44 25.76
CA ALA A 7 7.55 1.78 25.46
C ALA A 7 8.32 2.42 24.29
N THR A 8 9.65 2.28 24.26
CA THR A 8 10.48 2.81 23.17
C THR A 8 10.16 2.16 21.83
N ILE A 9 10.09 0.81 21.77
CA ILE A 9 9.79 0.13 20.50
C ILE A 9 8.38 0.46 20.02
N THR A 10 7.39 0.51 20.92
CA THR A 10 6.01 0.88 20.57
C THR A 10 5.94 2.29 19.98
N TYR A 11 6.58 3.27 20.64
CA TYR A 11 6.62 4.65 20.16
C TYR A 11 7.31 4.77 18.80
N GLN A 12 8.48 4.14 18.63
CA GLN A 12 9.21 4.16 17.36
C GLN A 12 8.43 3.50 16.23
N THR A 13 7.78 2.36 16.50
CA THR A 13 6.94 1.67 15.50
C THR A 13 5.72 2.49 15.11
N ILE A 14 5.00 3.08 16.08
CA ILE A 14 3.84 3.93 15.78
C ILE A 14 4.29 5.13 14.94
N ARG A 15 5.38 5.81 15.33
CA ARG A 15 5.90 6.95 14.57
C ARG A 15 6.30 6.59 13.14
N TYR A 16 6.96 5.45 12.95
CA TYR A 16 7.28 4.98 11.61
C TYR A 16 6.01 4.73 10.80
N LEU A 17 4.99 4.08 11.39
CA LEU A 17 3.73 3.80 10.69
C LEU A 17 2.93 5.06 10.37
N GLU A 18 3.00 6.11 11.20
CA GLU A 18 2.37 7.41 10.94
C GLU A 18 2.96 8.13 9.72
N GLU A 19 4.23 7.87 9.39
CA GLU A 19 4.92 8.39 8.21
C GLU A 19 4.67 7.53 6.94
N THR A 20 3.98 6.39 7.07
CA THR A 20 3.66 5.49 5.97
C THR A 20 2.20 5.63 5.50
N PRO A 21 1.85 5.10 4.30
CA PRO A 21 0.46 5.09 3.81
C PRO A 21 -0.54 4.40 4.76
N CYS A 22 -0.08 3.59 5.71
CA CYS A 22 -0.89 2.90 6.70
C CYS A 22 -1.77 3.84 7.54
N LYS A 23 -1.36 5.09 7.77
CA LYS A 23 -2.14 6.10 8.53
C LYS A 23 -3.56 6.30 8.00
N ARG A 24 -3.76 6.13 6.69
CA ARG A 24 -5.04 6.38 6.00
C ARG A 24 -5.84 5.11 5.73
N GLN A 25 -5.29 3.95 6.10
CA GLN A 25 -5.91 2.66 5.83
C GLN A 25 -6.88 2.28 6.94
N THR A 26 -8.05 1.78 6.54
CA THR A 26 -9.02 1.18 7.46
C THR A 26 -9.15 -0.32 7.15
N PRO A 27 -9.56 -1.15 8.13
CA PRO A 27 -9.79 -2.57 7.89
C PRO A 27 -10.76 -2.85 6.73
N GLU A 28 -11.73 -1.96 6.51
CA GLU A 28 -12.69 -2.04 5.42
C GLU A 28 -12.05 -1.70 4.07
N LYS A 29 -11.27 -0.62 3.98
CA LYS A 29 -10.50 -0.26 2.78
C LYS A 29 -9.55 -1.40 2.38
N ILE A 30 -8.84 -2.00 3.33
CA ILE A 30 -7.93 -3.12 3.09
C ILE A 30 -8.68 -4.34 2.54
N ARG A 31 -9.84 -4.69 3.13
CA ARG A 31 -10.65 -5.83 2.65
C ARG A 31 -11.16 -5.61 1.24
N SER A 32 -11.63 -4.40 0.93
CA SER A 32 -12.13 -4.05 -0.40
C SER A 32 -11.01 -4.01 -1.43
N PHE A 33 -9.84 -3.46 -1.06
CA PHE A 33 -8.63 -3.50 -1.88
C PHE A 33 -8.25 -4.93 -2.23
N LEU A 34 -8.11 -5.82 -1.23
CA LEU A 34 -7.73 -7.22 -1.46
C LEU A 34 -8.69 -7.97 -2.38
N LYS A 35 -10.00 -7.66 -2.33
CA LYS A 35 -11.01 -8.18 -3.26
C LYS A 35 -10.83 -7.63 -4.68
N ALA A 36 -10.62 -6.33 -4.82
CA ALA A 36 -10.35 -5.69 -6.11
C ALA A 36 -9.04 -6.19 -6.75
N MET A 37 -8.12 -6.70 -5.94
CA MET A 37 -6.87 -7.33 -6.38
C MET A 37 -6.97 -8.82 -6.75
N GLU A 38 -8.13 -9.47 -6.63
CA GLU A 38 -8.29 -10.88 -7.00
C GLU A 38 -8.08 -11.19 -8.50
N PRO A 39 -8.49 -10.32 -9.45
CA PRO A 39 -8.28 -10.55 -10.88
C PRO A 39 -6.80 -10.56 -11.28
N PHE A 40 -6.00 -9.74 -10.61
CA PHE A 40 -4.55 -9.68 -10.81
C PHE A 40 -3.92 -10.85 -10.08
N LYS A 41 -3.28 -11.77 -10.81
CA LYS A 41 -2.63 -12.99 -10.29
C LYS A 41 -1.37 -12.67 -9.47
N LEU A 42 -1.55 -11.94 -8.38
CA LEU A 42 -0.51 -11.46 -7.49
C LEU A 42 -0.37 -12.38 -6.28
N THR A 43 0.87 -12.57 -5.85
CA THR A 43 1.21 -13.33 -4.65
C THR A 43 0.81 -12.57 -3.38
N LYS A 44 0.73 -13.28 -2.26
CA LYS A 44 0.41 -12.65 -0.96
C LYS A 44 1.44 -11.60 -0.57
N CYS A 45 2.72 -11.83 -0.90
CA CYS A 45 3.80 -10.90 -0.62
C CYS A 45 3.66 -9.63 -1.46
N GLU A 46 3.36 -9.75 -2.76
CA GLU A 46 3.13 -8.61 -3.65
C GLU A 46 1.96 -7.76 -3.16
N LYS A 47 0.82 -8.38 -2.82
CA LYS A 47 -0.35 -7.66 -2.28
C LYS A 47 -0.02 -6.92 -0.99
N LEU A 48 0.80 -7.52 -0.11
CA LEU A 48 1.25 -6.89 1.13
C LEU A 48 2.21 -5.72 0.85
N THR A 49 3.14 -5.87 -0.08
CA THR A 49 4.08 -4.81 -0.47
C THR A 49 3.34 -3.64 -1.09
N LEU A 50 2.37 -3.89 -1.99
CA LEU A 50 1.53 -2.86 -2.58
C LEU A 50 0.72 -2.10 -1.53
N LEU A 51 0.23 -2.79 -0.50
CA LEU A 51 -0.47 -2.16 0.61
C LEU A 51 0.45 -1.26 1.46
N ASN A 52 1.69 -1.69 1.70
CA ASN A 52 2.64 -0.95 2.54
C ASN A 52 3.28 0.24 1.80
N VAL A 53 3.61 0.06 0.52
CA VAL A 53 4.33 1.06 -0.30
C VAL A 53 3.34 2.02 -0.97
N CYS A 54 2.15 1.55 -1.34
CA CYS A 54 1.14 2.31 -2.08
C CYS A 54 1.73 2.99 -3.34
N PRO A 55 2.09 2.21 -4.37
CA PRO A 55 2.77 2.76 -5.53
C PRO A 55 1.89 3.75 -6.28
N LYS A 56 2.53 4.81 -6.79
CA LYS A 56 1.88 5.90 -7.55
C LYS A 56 2.23 5.86 -9.05
N THR A 57 3.18 5.00 -9.44
CA THR A 57 3.64 4.92 -10.84
C THR A 57 3.73 3.49 -11.36
N PRO A 58 3.60 3.26 -12.69
CA PRO A 58 3.75 1.92 -13.28
C PRO A 58 5.11 1.29 -12.98
N LEU A 59 6.17 2.10 -12.96
CA LEU A 59 7.53 1.66 -12.67
C LEU A 59 7.64 1.05 -11.27
N GLU A 60 6.97 1.63 -10.28
CA GLU A 60 6.98 1.09 -8.92
C GLU A 60 6.28 -0.28 -8.84
N ILE A 61 5.22 -0.51 -9.64
CA ILE A 61 4.58 -1.83 -9.72
C ILE A 61 5.53 -2.85 -10.33
N GLN A 62 6.26 -2.50 -11.39
CA GLN A 62 7.25 -3.37 -12.02
C GLN A 62 8.40 -3.74 -11.06
N LEU A 63 8.74 -2.85 -10.12
CA LEU A 63 9.72 -3.14 -9.07
C LEU A 63 9.18 -4.04 -7.95
N ILE A 64 7.86 -4.10 -7.77
CA ILE A 64 7.20 -4.89 -6.70
C ILE A 64 6.81 -6.29 -7.19
N VAL A 65 6.36 -6.40 -8.44
CA VAL A 65 5.89 -7.66 -9.04
C VAL A 65 7.03 -8.31 -9.81
N GLU A 66 7.47 -9.49 -9.38
CA GLU A 66 8.50 -10.25 -10.09
C GLU A 66 7.99 -10.67 -11.48
N ASP A 67 8.86 -10.56 -12.50
CA ASP A 67 8.55 -10.84 -13.90
C ASP A 67 7.26 -10.13 -14.36
N SER A 68 7.08 -8.87 -13.96
CA SER A 68 5.84 -8.12 -14.22
C SER A 68 5.51 -8.03 -15.70
N GLU A 69 6.50 -7.89 -16.57
CA GLU A 69 6.33 -7.76 -18.03
C GLU A 69 5.75 -9.03 -18.66
N ASP A 70 6.02 -10.21 -18.07
CA ASP A 70 5.48 -11.49 -18.53
C ASP A 70 4.11 -11.82 -17.91
N ARG A 71 3.80 -11.23 -16.75
CA ARG A 71 2.62 -11.56 -15.94
C ARG A 71 1.47 -10.55 -16.06
N LEU A 72 1.79 -9.30 -16.38
CA LEU A 72 0.85 -8.19 -16.47
C LEU A 72 1.11 -7.43 -17.76
N ASN A 73 0.06 -7.17 -18.52
CA ASN A 73 0.14 -6.23 -19.64
C ASN A 73 0.00 -4.77 -19.17
N ASP A 74 0.29 -3.82 -20.05
CA ASP A 74 0.22 -2.38 -19.73
C ASP A 74 -1.16 -1.94 -19.23
N GLU A 75 -2.25 -2.51 -19.78
CA GLU A 75 -3.62 -2.19 -19.34
C GLU A 75 -3.92 -2.72 -17.93
N GLU A 76 -3.38 -3.90 -17.58
CA GLU A 76 -3.49 -4.47 -16.25
C GLU A 76 -2.69 -3.68 -15.23
N VAL A 77 -1.49 -3.20 -15.58
CA VAL A 77 -0.68 -2.33 -14.72
C VAL A 77 -1.42 -1.01 -14.46
N GLU A 78 -1.98 -0.39 -15.49
CA GLU A 78 -2.75 0.84 -15.34
C GLU A 78 -4.02 0.61 -14.50
N SER A 79 -4.73 -0.49 -14.75
CA SER A 79 -5.90 -0.88 -13.95
C SER A 79 -5.53 -1.11 -12.49
N LEU A 80 -4.37 -1.70 -12.22
CA LEU A 80 -3.85 -1.91 -10.87
C LEU A 80 -3.55 -0.58 -10.17
N LEU A 81 -2.93 0.38 -10.87
CA LEU A 81 -2.71 1.73 -10.33
C LEU A 81 -4.02 2.45 -10.00
N GLN A 82 -5.03 2.31 -10.84
CA GLN A 82 -6.35 2.89 -10.58
C GLN A 82 -6.98 2.26 -9.34
N VAL A 83 -6.90 0.94 -9.18
CA VAL A 83 -7.36 0.26 -7.96
C VAL A 83 -6.61 0.78 -6.73
N ILE A 84 -5.28 0.88 -6.80
CA ILE A 84 -4.47 1.39 -5.69
C ILE A 84 -4.86 2.82 -5.34
N THR A 85 -5.00 3.70 -6.32
CA THR A 85 -5.42 5.09 -6.12
C THR A 85 -6.83 5.18 -5.52
N ASN A 86 -7.77 4.37 -5.99
CA ASN A 86 -9.16 4.41 -5.52
C ASN A 86 -9.33 3.93 -4.07
N TYR A 87 -8.51 2.99 -3.61
CA TYR A 87 -8.63 2.42 -2.26
C TYR A 87 -7.61 2.95 -1.26
N LEU A 88 -6.40 3.27 -1.73
CA LEU A 88 -5.24 3.65 -0.91
C LEU A 88 -4.73 5.08 -1.20
N GLY A 89 -5.29 5.74 -2.22
CA GLY A 89 -4.93 7.11 -2.59
C GLY A 89 -5.21 8.13 -1.51
N GLU A 90 -4.65 9.31 -1.70
CA GLU A 90 -4.88 10.48 -0.87
C GLU A 90 -6.26 11.04 -1.19
N ASP A 91 -7.14 11.12 -0.18
CA ASP A 91 -8.32 11.97 -0.29
C ASP A 91 -7.78 13.41 -0.44
N GLU A 92 -8.24 14.18 -1.45
CA GLU A 92 -7.78 15.56 -1.76
C GLU A 92 -7.99 16.60 -0.63
N GLN A 93 -8.22 16.17 0.62
CA GLN A 93 -8.49 17.04 1.76
C GLN A 93 -7.26 17.46 2.59
N ASP A 94 -6.08 16.91 2.34
CA ASP A 94 -4.86 17.24 3.10
C ASP A 94 -4.02 18.41 2.53
N GLU A 95 -4.50 19.16 1.52
CA GLU A 95 -3.80 20.34 0.97
C GLU A 95 -4.33 21.70 1.50
N LYS A 96 -5.20 21.69 2.52
CA LYS A 96 -5.64 22.92 3.20
C LYS A 96 -5.55 22.81 4.72
N ASP A 97 -4.34 22.60 5.25
CA ASP A 97 -3.91 23.20 6.51
C ASP A 97 -2.42 22.91 6.71
N GLY A 98 -1.60 23.93 6.48
CA GLY A 98 -0.14 23.91 6.62
C GLY A 98 0.52 25.16 6.06
#